data_AF-A0A381ND97-F1
#
_entry.id   AF-A0A381ND97-F1
#
_cell.length_a   1.000
_cell.length_b   1.000
_cell.length_c   1.000
_cell.angle_alpha   90.00
_cell.angle_beta   90.00
_cell.angle_gamma   90.00
#
_symmetry.space_group_name_H-M   'P 1'
#
loop_
_entity.id
_entity.type
_entity.pdbx_description
1 polymer ?
#
loop_
_entity_poly.entity_id
_entity_poly.type
_entity_poly.pdbx_seq_one_letter_code
_entity_poly.pdbx_strand_id
1 'polypeptide(L)'
;MENRSETTVMAEELITMEDMETIFDVTDALGIHRESVRVELTKEDPGSIQKVADGMVEITLPVNESAAVFCKKLRIDLEAMGYEPSDSVLGYDDDDDDDDEDERSQPGPRQRLS
;
A
#
# COMPACT_ATOMS: atom_id res chain seq x y z
N MET A 1 25.28 -34.52 -35.51
CA MET A 1 24.12 -34.69 -34.61
C MET A 1 24.47 -34.00 -33.31
N GLU A 2 23.93 -32.81 -33.04
CA GLU A 2 23.88 -32.28 -31.67
C GLU A 2 22.50 -31.67 -31.51
N ASN A 3 21.63 -32.42 -30.84
CA ASN A 3 20.31 -31.96 -30.44
C ASN A 3 20.51 -30.88 -29.36
N ARG A 4 20.44 -29.60 -29.73
CA ARG A 4 20.30 -28.50 -28.78
C ARG A 4 18.85 -28.47 -28.28
N SER A 5 18.52 -29.43 -27.43
CA SER A 5 17.30 -29.42 -26.62
C SER A 5 17.73 -29.10 -25.19
N GLU A 6 17.87 -27.81 -24.87
CA GLU A 6 18.16 -27.28 -23.51
C GLU A 6 18.07 -25.75 -23.67
N THR A 7 17.18 -24.96 -23.08
CA THR A 7 16.27 -25.14 -21.95
C THR A 7 15.14 -24.13 -22.17
N THR A 8 13.96 -24.59 -22.58
CA THR A 8 12.71 -23.85 -22.33
C THR A 8 12.45 -24.02 -20.83
N VAL A 9 13.16 -23.25 -20.01
CA VAL A 9 12.76 -23.06 -18.62
C VAL A 9 11.36 -22.46 -18.69
N MET A 10 10.40 -23.34 -18.50
CA MET A 10 8.99 -23.13 -18.14
C MET A 10 8.70 -21.67 -17.81
N ALA A 11 8.37 -20.86 -18.82
CA ALA A 11 7.97 -19.46 -18.62
C ALA A 11 6.71 -19.35 -17.72
N GLU A 12 6.03 -20.48 -17.50
CA GLU A 12 4.92 -20.66 -16.58
C GLU A 12 5.34 -20.52 -15.11
N GLU A 13 6.58 -20.85 -14.74
CA GLU A 13 7.10 -20.81 -13.37
C GLU A 13 7.79 -19.48 -13.01
N LEU A 14 7.97 -18.58 -13.98
CA LEU A 14 8.56 -17.25 -13.76
C LEU A 14 7.47 -16.18 -13.76
N ILE A 15 7.66 -15.13 -12.97
CA ILE A 15 6.80 -13.96 -13.09
C ILE A 15 7.07 -13.18 -14.37
N THR A 16 5.98 -12.71 -14.95
CA THR A 16 6.01 -11.80 -16.09
C THR A 16 6.06 -10.35 -15.63
N MET A 17 6.37 -9.45 -16.56
CA MET A 17 6.33 -8.01 -16.28
C MET A 17 4.91 -7.53 -15.89
N GLU A 18 3.87 -8.13 -16.48
CA GLU A 18 2.46 -7.82 -16.18
C GLU A 18 2.09 -8.25 -14.76
N ASP A 19 2.57 -9.42 -14.31
CA ASP A 19 2.37 -9.89 -12.94
C ASP A 19 2.99 -8.90 -11.93
N MET A 20 4.21 -8.44 -12.23
CA MET A 20 4.94 -7.50 -11.39
C MET A 20 4.24 -6.12 -11.34
N GLU A 21 3.74 -5.63 -12.46
CA GLU A 21 2.94 -4.40 -12.51
C GLU A 21 1.67 -4.53 -11.66
N THR A 22 0.95 -5.65 -11.77
CA THR A 22 -0.29 -5.88 -11.03
C THR A 22 -0.06 -5.89 -9.52
N ILE A 23 1.03 -6.52 -9.04
CA ILE A 23 1.39 -6.51 -7.61
C ILE A 23 1.65 -5.08 -7.14
N PHE A 24 2.45 -4.33 -7.89
CA PHE A 24 2.81 -2.97 -7.50
C PHE A 24 1.60 -2.03 -7.48
N ASP A 25 0.66 -2.19 -8.42
CA ASP A 25 -0.58 -1.41 -8.46
C ASP A 25 -1.40 -1.60 -7.18
N VAL A 26 -1.54 -2.84 -6.69
CA VAL A 26 -2.23 -3.13 -5.43
C VAL A 26 -1.51 -2.54 -4.23
N THR A 27 -0.19 -2.70 -4.15
CA THR A 27 0.59 -2.18 -3.01
C THR A 27 0.61 -0.65 -2.99
N ASP A 28 0.67 -0.02 -4.17
CA ASP A 28 0.63 1.45 -4.34
C ASP A 28 -0.73 2.01 -3.92
N ALA A 29 -1.83 1.34 -4.29
CA ALA A 29 -3.17 1.69 -3.86
C ALA A 29 -3.39 1.59 -2.34
N LEU A 30 -2.61 0.73 -1.66
CA LEU A 30 -2.58 0.62 -0.20
C LEU A 30 -1.59 1.60 0.45
N GLY A 31 -0.90 2.43 -0.35
CA GLY A 31 0.10 3.38 0.11
C GLY A 31 1.42 2.76 0.57
N ILE A 32 1.69 1.52 0.15
CA ILE A 32 2.96 0.84 0.42
C ILE A 32 3.93 1.24 -0.70
N HIS A 33 5.03 1.88 -0.30
CA HIS A 33 6.07 2.27 -1.26
C HIS A 33 6.69 1.02 -1.90
N ARG A 34 6.97 1.10 -3.21
CA ARG A 34 7.57 -0.01 -3.98
C ARG A 34 8.91 -0.50 -3.41
N GLU A 35 9.64 0.36 -2.71
CA GLU A 35 10.88 -0.01 -2.01
C GLU A 35 10.66 -0.96 -0.83
N SER A 36 9.45 -0.94 -0.25
CA SER A 36 9.02 -1.81 0.84
C SER A 36 8.39 -3.12 0.34
N VAL A 37 8.38 -3.37 -0.97
CA VAL A 37 7.78 -4.56 -1.58
C VAL A 37 8.86 -5.41 -2.23
N ARG A 38 8.93 -6.67 -1.82
CA ARG A 38 9.83 -7.67 -2.37
C ARG A 38 9.03 -8.76 -3.07
N VAL A 39 9.27 -8.94 -4.36
CA VAL A 39 8.57 -9.94 -5.17
C VAL A 39 9.57 -11.02 -5.62
N GLU A 40 9.24 -12.27 -5.35
CA GLU A 40 10.02 -13.42 -5.81
C GLU A 40 9.86 -13.62 -7.32
N LEU A 41 10.99 -13.69 -8.05
CA LEU A 41 11.00 -13.88 -9.51
C LEU A 41 10.51 -15.27 -9.97
N THR A 42 10.42 -16.18 -9.01
CA THR A 42 9.94 -17.55 -9.17
C THR A 42 8.56 -17.70 -8.56
N LYS A 43 7.69 -18.45 -9.24
CA LYS A 43 6.38 -18.83 -8.73
C LYS A 43 6.51 -20.11 -7.92
N GLU A 44 5.84 -20.18 -6.78
CA GLU A 44 5.82 -21.35 -5.90
C GLU A 44 4.38 -21.73 -5.56
N ASP A 45 4.08 -23.02 -5.38
CA ASP A 45 2.75 -23.47 -4.96
C ASP A 45 2.80 -24.13 -3.57
N PRO A 46 2.07 -23.60 -2.56
CA PRO A 46 1.21 -22.41 -2.61
C PRO A 46 2.01 -21.10 -2.60
N GLY A 47 1.45 -20.05 -3.23
CA GLY A 47 1.97 -18.69 -3.10
C GLY A 47 1.90 -18.20 -1.65
N SER A 48 2.74 -17.22 -1.31
CA SER A 48 2.92 -16.74 0.06
C SER A 48 2.90 -15.21 0.12
N ILE A 49 2.28 -14.68 1.17
CA ILE A 49 2.21 -13.24 1.46
C ILE A 49 2.68 -13.08 2.90
N GLN A 50 3.81 -12.40 3.09
CA GLN A 50 4.36 -12.18 4.42
C GLN A 50 4.64 -10.71 4.66
N LYS A 51 4.14 -10.19 5.77
CA LYS A 51 4.56 -8.90 6.31
C LYS A 51 5.72 -9.11 7.27
N VAL A 52 6.85 -8.50 6.96
CA VAL A 52 8.05 -8.50 7.80
C VAL A 52 7.94 -7.35 8.81
N ALA A 53 8.54 -7.54 9.99
CA ALA A 53 8.48 -6.58 11.10
C ALA A 53 9.10 -5.20 10.78
N ASP A 54 9.88 -5.09 9.70
CA ASP A 54 10.48 -3.83 9.23
C ASP A 54 9.54 -2.98 8.34
N GLY A 55 8.29 -3.43 8.15
CA GLY A 55 7.33 -2.80 7.23
C GLY A 55 7.46 -3.27 5.78
N MET A 56 8.42 -4.15 5.51
CA MET A 56 8.61 -4.83 4.24
C MET A 56 7.54 -5.90 4.00
N VAL A 57 7.07 -6.03 2.77
CA VAL A 57 6.12 -7.06 2.33
C VAL A 57 6.82 -7.97 1.33
N GLU A 58 6.87 -9.26 1.64
CA GLU A 58 7.40 -10.30 0.77
C GLU A 58 6.25 -11.05 0.11
N ILE A 59 6.33 -11.17 -1.21
CA ILE A 59 5.26 -11.67 -2.07
C ILE A 59 5.82 -12.75 -2.99
N THR A 60 5.27 -13.96 -2.87
CA THR A 60 5.55 -15.11 -3.73
C THR A 60 4.28 -15.49 -4.47
N LEU A 61 4.31 -15.43 -5.80
CA LEU A 61 3.14 -15.74 -6.62
C LEU A 61 2.94 -17.26 -6.75
N PRO A 62 1.67 -17.73 -6.69
CA PRO A 62 1.30 -19.11 -6.93
C PRO A 62 1.48 -19.54 -8.39
N VAL A 63 1.89 -20.79 -8.61
CA VAL A 63 1.93 -21.40 -9.95
C VAL A 63 0.51 -21.77 -10.44
N ASN A 64 -0.41 -22.09 -9.52
CA ASN A 64 -1.75 -22.57 -9.84
C ASN A 64 -2.78 -21.46 -10.17
N GLU A 65 -2.46 -20.17 -10.02
CA GLU A 65 -3.39 -19.05 -10.31
C GLU A 65 -2.66 -17.85 -10.92
N SER A 66 -3.41 -16.94 -11.55
CA SER A 66 -2.84 -15.72 -12.13
C SER A 66 -2.59 -14.63 -11.09
N ALA A 67 -1.63 -13.74 -11.36
CA ALA A 67 -1.35 -12.63 -10.46
C ALA A 67 -2.56 -11.75 -10.19
N ALA A 68 -3.44 -11.53 -11.17
CA ALA A 68 -4.67 -10.76 -10.99
C ALA A 68 -5.63 -11.37 -9.94
N VAL A 69 -5.71 -12.70 -9.83
CA VAL A 69 -6.52 -13.37 -8.82
C VAL A 69 -5.82 -13.29 -7.46
N PHE A 70 -4.53 -13.56 -7.43
CA PHE A 70 -3.73 -13.48 -6.22
C PHE A 70 -3.67 -12.07 -5.63
N CYS A 71 -3.62 -11.03 -6.46
CA CYS A 71 -3.62 -9.63 -6.07
C CYS A 71 -4.87 -9.23 -5.27
N LYS A 72 -6.01 -9.88 -5.52
CA LYS A 72 -7.22 -9.70 -4.69
C LYS A 72 -7.03 -10.27 -3.29
N LYS A 73 -6.36 -11.42 -3.18
CA LYS A 73 -6.01 -12.02 -1.88
C LYS A 73 -4.96 -11.18 -1.16
N LEU A 74 -3.90 -10.78 -1.87
CA LEU A 74 -2.84 -9.88 -1.40
C LEU A 74 -3.44 -8.65 -0.73
N ARG A 75 -4.40 -7.98 -1.39
CA ARG A 75 -5.08 -6.84 -0.81
C ARG A 75 -5.77 -7.17 0.52
N ILE A 76 -6.57 -8.23 0.55
CA ILE A 76 -7.31 -8.66 1.75
C ILE A 76 -6.35 -9.03 2.89
N ASP A 77 -5.26 -9.73 2.59
CA ASP A 77 -4.23 -10.11 3.55
C ASP A 77 -3.52 -8.86 4.10
N LEU A 78 -3.17 -7.89 3.25
CA LEU A 78 -2.57 -6.63 3.67
C LEU A 78 -3.53 -5.79 4.53
N GLU A 79 -4.80 -5.68 4.13
CA GLU A 79 -5.85 -5.01 4.91
C GLU A 79 -6.03 -5.71 6.28
N ALA A 80 -6.07 -7.04 6.31
CA ALA A 80 -6.14 -7.82 7.55
C ALA A 80 -4.90 -7.65 8.45
N MET A 81 -3.75 -7.35 7.86
CA MET A 81 -2.50 -7.01 8.57
C MET A 81 -2.40 -5.53 8.99
N GLY A 82 -3.46 -4.74 8.76
CA GLY A 82 -3.58 -3.34 9.18
C GLY A 82 -3.01 -2.31 8.21
N TYR A 83 -2.78 -2.68 6.94
CA TYR A 83 -2.51 -1.70 5.88
C TYR A 83 -3.84 -1.17 5.34
N GLU A 84 -4.20 0.05 5.74
CA GLU A 84 -5.35 0.78 5.19
C GLU A 84 -4.89 1.64 4.01
N PRO A 85 -5.72 1.83 2.97
CA PRO A 85 -5.40 2.75 1.88
C PRO A 85 -5.13 4.15 2.42
N SER A 86 -4.02 4.77 2.00
CA SER A 86 -3.49 6.05 2.50
C SER A 86 -4.37 7.30 2.28
N ASP A 87 -5.65 7.16 1.96
CA ASP A 87 -6.61 8.27 1.92
C ASP A 87 -6.95 8.81 3.33
N SER A 88 -6.46 8.19 4.40
CA SER A 88 -6.83 8.53 5.78
C SER A 88 -5.89 9.53 6.49
N VAL A 89 -4.83 10.03 5.86
CA VAL A 89 -3.82 10.93 6.47
C VAL A 89 -4.13 12.42 6.27
N LEU A 90 -5.41 12.82 6.25
CA LEU A 90 -5.77 14.24 6.43
C LEU A 90 -6.94 14.40 7.41
N GLY A 91 -6.92 13.66 8.52
CA GLY A 91 -7.53 14.13 9.75
C GLY A 91 -6.58 15.11 10.43
N TYR A 92 -6.59 16.37 10.00
CA TYR A 92 -6.02 17.46 10.79
C TYR A 92 -6.89 17.60 12.05
N ASP A 93 -6.59 16.79 13.06
CA ASP A 93 -6.96 17.05 14.45
C ASP A 93 -5.80 17.83 15.06
N ASP A 94 -5.73 19.11 14.69
CA ASP A 94 -4.97 20.13 15.42
C ASP A 94 -6.02 21.06 16.02
N ASP A 95 -6.84 20.48 16.90
CA ASP A 95 -7.45 21.19 18.02
C ASP A 95 -6.29 21.55 18.98
N ASP A 96 -5.55 22.61 18.66
CA ASP A 96 -4.80 23.38 19.66
C ASP A 96 -5.64 24.62 19.98
N ASP A 97 -6.63 24.37 20.84
CA ASP A 97 -7.30 25.38 21.66
C ASP A 97 -6.34 25.81 22.79
N ASP A 98 -6.55 27.03 23.30
CA ASP A 98 -5.85 27.71 24.40
C ASP A 98 -4.45 28.32 24.04
N ASP A 99 -4.10 29.57 24.36
CA ASP A 99 -4.51 30.37 25.52
C ASP A 99 -4.16 31.88 25.35
N ASP A 100 -5.05 32.73 25.87
CA ASP A 100 -4.89 34.10 26.44
C ASP A 100 -3.76 35.08 26.00
N GLU A 101 -4.15 36.27 25.51
CA GLU A 101 -3.54 37.55 25.93
C GLU A 101 -4.58 38.72 25.96
N ASP A 102 -5.01 39.04 27.18
CA ASP A 102 -5.19 40.38 27.77
C ASP A 102 -6.12 41.46 27.17
N GLU A 103 -7.26 41.63 27.87
CA GLU A 103 -7.72 42.90 28.46
C GLU A 103 -7.47 44.21 27.67
N ARG A 104 -8.41 44.57 26.78
CA ARG A 104 -8.74 45.98 26.52
C ARG A 104 -10.19 46.29 26.83
N SER A 105 -10.41 46.54 28.13
CA SER A 105 -11.40 47.45 28.71
C SER A 105 -12.29 48.19 27.69
N GLN A 106 -13.58 47.86 27.66
CA GLN A 106 -14.59 48.77 27.12
C GLN A 106 -14.60 50.07 27.96
N PRO A 107 -14.97 51.22 27.37
CA PRO A 107 -16.39 51.55 27.43
C PRO A 107 -16.92 52.20 26.14
N GLY A 108 -18.16 51.87 25.77
CA GLY A 108 -18.92 52.62 24.77
C GLY A 108 -19.09 54.10 25.17
N PRO A 109 -19.52 54.96 24.23
CA PRO A 109 -20.91 55.38 24.34
C PRO A 109 -21.67 55.56 23.01
N ARG A 110 -22.93 55.11 23.07
CA ARG A 110 -24.17 55.83 22.70
C ARG A 110 -24.56 56.03 21.23
N GLN A 111 -25.61 55.28 20.90
CA GLN A 111 -26.87 55.73 20.31
C GLN A 111 -26.84 56.26 18.85
N ARG A 112 -27.28 55.39 17.94
CA ARG A 112 -28.01 55.76 16.72
C ARG A 112 -29.36 56.36 17.11
N LEU A 113 -29.70 57.56 16.62
CA LEU A 113 -31.08 57.89 16.22
C LEU A 113 -31.16 59.14 15.31
N SER A 114 -31.97 58.98 14.25
CA SER A 114 -32.54 59.97 13.31
C SER A 114 -31.63 60.58 12.24
#